data_AF-A0A7C4JI25-F1
#
_entry.id   AF-A0A7C4JI25-F1
#
_cell.length_a   1.000
_cell.length_b   1.000
_cell.length_c   1.000
_cell.angle_alpha   90.00
_cell.angle_beta   90.00
_cell.angle_gamma   90.00
#
_symmetry.space_group_name_H-M   'P 1'
#
loop_
_entity.id
_entity.type
_entity.pdbx_description
1 polymer ?
#
loop_
_entity_poly.entity_id
_entity_poly.type
_entity_poly.pdbx_seq_one_letter_code
_entity_poly.pdbx_strand_id
1 'polypeptide(L)'
;MPFGPETLPVRLRRGFRPVERVLSSQAAQREAERCLQCRTLCDKCVEVCPNRANVAYLVPTGTWRVPQVAVKDGALRVVGEEELRITQARQILHLDDLCNDCGNCATFCVHEGKPYQDKPRLYFHEETWRAEERNAFLLARGVLYRREDGEEARIGQEGEILVFEDPYLRVKLDRELRARELALKKPFLGTRSLRAAWEMALLLRGLRESLPHLWEVSGGGA
;
A
#
# COMPACT_ATOMS: atom_id res chain seq x y z
N MET A 1 7.09 -36.15 -10.99
CA MET A 1 6.50 -35.91 -12.33
C MET A 1 7.44 -34.99 -13.08
N PRO A 2 7.71 -35.20 -14.37
CA PRO A 2 8.54 -34.26 -15.13
C PRO A 2 7.86 -32.88 -15.11
N PHE A 3 8.65 -31.83 -14.87
CA PHE A 3 8.17 -30.45 -14.89
C PHE A 3 7.93 -30.03 -16.35
N GLY A 4 6.73 -29.57 -16.68
CA GLY A 4 6.38 -28.97 -17.97
C GLY A 4 5.64 -29.88 -18.96
N PRO A 5 5.25 -29.33 -20.14
CA PRO A 5 4.54 -30.07 -21.18
C PRO A 5 5.40 -31.20 -21.76
N GLU A 6 4.75 -32.23 -22.31
CA GLU A 6 5.46 -33.25 -23.07
C GLU A 6 6.20 -32.62 -24.25
N THR A 7 7.46 -33.01 -24.45
CA THR A 7 8.25 -32.53 -25.58
C THR A 7 8.52 -33.64 -26.59
N LEU A 8 8.62 -33.29 -27.86
CA LEU A 8 9.05 -34.21 -28.90
C LEU A 8 10.46 -34.75 -28.58
N PRO A 9 10.72 -36.06 -28.73
CA PRO A 9 12.05 -36.63 -28.63
C PRO A 9 13.03 -35.88 -29.54
N VAL A 10 14.24 -35.58 -29.05
CA VAL A 10 15.24 -34.75 -29.75
C VAL A 10 15.49 -35.21 -31.19
N ARG A 11 15.58 -36.53 -31.41
CA ARG A 11 15.77 -37.13 -32.75
C ARG A 11 14.68 -36.77 -33.77
N LEU A 12 13.49 -36.38 -33.30
CA LEU A 12 12.33 -36.03 -34.12
C LEU A 12 12.14 -34.51 -34.29
N ARG A 13 12.99 -33.68 -33.69
CA ARG A 13 12.97 -32.21 -33.78
C ARG A 13 13.66 -31.70 -35.06
N ARG A 14 13.43 -32.39 -36.17
CA ARG A 14 13.90 -32.01 -37.51
C ARG A 14 12.67 -31.62 -38.33
N GLY A 15 12.52 -30.33 -38.61
CA GLY A 15 11.36 -29.75 -39.31
C GLY A 15 10.54 -28.78 -38.45
N PHE A 16 9.35 -28.42 -38.92
CA PHE A 16 8.53 -27.34 -38.38
C PHE A 16 7.40 -27.81 -37.44
N ARG A 17 7.48 -29.02 -36.89
CA ARG A 17 6.48 -29.50 -35.92
C ARG A 17 6.73 -28.86 -34.55
N PRO A 18 5.68 -28.47 -33.80
CA PRO A 18 5.82 -27.96 -32.43
C PRO A 18 6.55 -28.95 -31.53
N VAL A 19 7.61 -28.48 -30.86
CA VAL A 19 8.41 -29.30 -29.94
C VAL A 19 7.71 -29.48 -28.61
N GLU A 20 7.14 -28.41 -28.06
CA GLU A 20 6.30 -28.44 -26.87
C GLU A 20 4.86 -28.76 -27.27
N ARG A 21 4.28 -29.77 -26.63
CA ARG A 21 2.90 -30.18 -26.88
C ARG A 21 1.95 -29.43 -25.96
N VAL A 22 0.75 -29.15 -26.45
CA VAL A 22 -0.34 -28.60 -25.62
C VAL A 22 -0.72 -29.63 -24.54
N LEU A 23 -0.95 -29.17 -23.32
CA LEU A 23 -1.43 -30.02 -22.23
C LEU A 23 -2.81 -30.60 -22.58
N SER A 24 -3.05 -31.86 -22.23
CA SER A 24 -4.42 -32.40 -22.21
C SER A 24 -5.25 -31.66 -21.15
N SER A 25 -6.57 -31.64 -21.30
CA SER A 25 -7.46 -30.96 -20.34
C SER A 25 -7.23 -31.43 -18.89
N GLN A 26 -6.99 -32.74 -18.69
CA GLN A 26 -6.69 -33.30 -17.38
C GLN A 26 -5.33 -32.85 -16.83
N ALA A 27 -4.31 -32.78 -17.69
CA ALA A 27 -2.99 -32.29 -17.28
C ALA A 27 -3.01 -30.78 -16.97
N ALA A 28 -3.77 -30.00 -17.75
CA ALA A 28 -3.98 -28.58 -17.51
C ALA A 28 -4.70 -28.31 -16.18
N GLN A 29 -5.73 -29.10 -15.85
CA GLN A 29 -6.43 -29.01 -14.55
C GLN A 29 -5.49 -29.32 -13.39
N ARG A 30 -4.74 -30.43 -13.46
CA ARG A 30 -3.74 -30.78 -12.42
C ARG A 30 -2.65 -29.72 -12.25
N GLU A 31 -2.21 -29.09 -13.35
CA GLU A 31 -1.24 -28.00 -13.25
C GLU A 31 -1.87 -26.76 -12.58
N ALA A 32 -3.11 -26.42 -12.94
CA ALA A 32 -3.82 -25.31 -12.32
C ALA A 32 -4.07 -25.52 -10.81
N GLU A 33 -4.30 -26.76 -10.36
CA GLU A 33 -4.43 -27.14 -8.95
C GLU A 33 -3.16 -26.89 -8.12
N ARG A 34 -1.99 -26.75 -8.75
CA ARG A 34 -0.74 -26.40 -8.07
C ARG A 34 -0.64 -24.91 -7.70
N CYS A 35 -1.55 -24.07 -8.18
CA CYS A 35 -1.56 -22.64 -7.89
C CYS A 35 -1.81 -22.39 -6.39
N LEU A 36 -0.87 -21.72 -5.73
CA LEU A 36 -0.95 -21.37 -4.31
C LEU A 36 -1.92 -20.20 -4.01
N GLN A 37 -2.68 -19.74 -5.00
CA GLN A 37 -3.67 -18.65 -4.85
C GLN A 37 -3.07 -17.37 -4.22
N CYS A 38 -1.86 -16.98 -4.62
CA CYS A 38 -1.17 -15.79 -4.08
C CYS A 38 -1.96 -14.48 -4.28
N ARG A 39 -2.96 -14.46 -5.18
CA ARG A 39 -3.92 -13.35 -5.35
C ARG A 39 -4.89 -13.22 -4.18
N THR A 40 -5.12 -14.28 -3.42
CA THR A 40 -6.02 -14.30 -2.25
C THR A 40 -5.27 -13.97 -0.97
N LEU A 41 -3.99 -14.38 -0.88
CA LEU A 41 -3.09 -14.07 0.23
C LEU A 41 -1.69 -13.79 -0.31
N CYS A 42 -1.29 -12.51 -0.32
CA CYS A 42 0.05 -12.11 -0.75
C CYS A 42 0.92 -11.76 0.46
N ASP A 43 1.79 -12.69 0.87
CA ASP A 43 2.77 -12.49 1.95
C ASP A 43 4.20 -12.83 1.51
N LYS A 44 4.44 -13.05 0.20
CA LYS A 44 5.73 -13.62 -0.22
C LYS A 44 6.92 -12.74 0.16
N CYS A 45 6.77 -11.42 0.05
CA CYS A 45 7.77 -10.45 0.47
C CYS A 45 8.03 -10.45 1.98
N VAL A 46 7.05 -10.84 2.81
CA VAL A 46 7.19 -11.00 4.26
C VAL A 46 8.00 -12.26 4.57
N GLU A 47 7.67 -13.37 3.89
CA GLU A 47 8.34 -14.66 4.11
C GLU A 47 9.82 -14.67 3.68
N VAL A 48 10.14 -14.06 2.53
CA VAL A 48 11.47 -14.15 1.90
C VAL A 48 12.43 -13.05 2.36
N CYS A 49 11.95 -12.09 3.16
CA CYS A 49 12.79 -10.99 3.61
C CYS A 49 13.72 -11.46 4.74
N PRO A 50 15.05 -11.46 4.54
CA PRO A 50 15.99 -11.94 5.55
C PRO A 50 15.99 -11.04 6.81
N ASN A 51 15.71 -9.75 6.64
CA ASN A 51 15.70 -8.76 7.73
C ASN A 51 14.31 -8.53 8.35
N ARG A 52 13.27 -9.24 7.87
CA ARG A 52 11.87 -9.02 8.27
C ARG A 52 11.39 -7.56 8.10
N ALA A 53 11.93 -6.87 7.10
CA ALA A 53 11.58 -5.49 6.75
C ALA A 53 10.21 -5.36 6.07
N ASN A 54 9.53 -6.46 5.74
CA ASN A 54 8.14 -6.42 5.26
C ASN A 54 7.26 -7.06 6.33
N VAL A 55 6.21 -6.35 6.75
CA VAL A 55 5.24 -6.85 7.71
C VAL A 55 3.83 -6.70 7.17
N ALA A 56 2.95 -7.61 7.57
CA ALA A 56 1.55 -7.53 7.21
C ALA A 56 0.77 -6.74 8.27
N TYR A 57 -0.19 -5.94 7.81
CA TYR A 57 -1.18 -5.27 8.66
C TYR A 57 -2.57 -5.43 8.05
N LEU A 58 -3.60 -5.24 8.85
CA LEU A 58 -5.00 -5.34 8.44
C LEU A 58 -5.62 -3.96 8.31
N VAL A 59 -6.40 -3.77 7.26
CA VAL A 59 -7.28 -2.62 7.06
C VAL A 59 -8.69 -3.10 6.71
N PRO A 60 -9.74 -2.31 7.00
CA PRO A 60 -11.08 -2.65 6.54
C PRO A 60 -11.13 -2.69 5.01
N THR A 61 -11.86 -3.67 4.47
CA THR A 61 -12.25 -3.68 3.06
C THR A 61 -13.47 -2.81 2.85
N GLY A 62 -13.57 -2.16 1.70
CA GLY A 62 -14.69 -1.29 1.40
C GLY A 62 -14.49 -0.48 0.12
N THR A 63 -15.53 0.29 -0.20
CA THR A 63 -15.51 1.28 -1.27
C THR A 63 -15.90 2.62 -0.67
N TRP A 64 -15.06 3.63 -0.88
CA TRP A 64 -15.28 5.00 -0.42
C TRP A 64 -15.31 5.96 -1.60
N ARG A 65 -16.21 6.95 -1.52
CA ARG A 65 -16.22 8.11 -2.42
C ARG A 65 -15.35 9.18 -1.80
N VAL A 66 -14.18 9.40 -2.38
CA VAL A 66 -13.19 10.36 -1.90
C VAL A 66 -13.43 11.69 -2.59
N PRO A 67 -13.63 12.80 -1.85
CA PRO A 67 -13.85 14.10 -2.46
C PRO A 67 -12.62 14.63 -3.21
N GLN A 68 -12.89 15.28 -4.34
CA GLN A 68 -11.95 16.14 -5.04
C GLN A 68 -12.36 17.59 -4.80
N VAL A 69 -11.40 18.43 -4.40
CA VAL A 69 -11.65 19.79 -3.94
C VAL A 69 -10.91 20.82 -4.76
N ALA A 70 -11.50 22.00 -4.92
CA ALA A 70 -10.89 23.16 -5.53
C ALA A 70 -11.27 24.43 -4.75
N VAL A 71 -10.47 25.49 -4.87
CA VAL A 71 -10.81 26.79 -4.30
C VAL A 71 -11.67 27.55 -5.30
N LYS A 72 -12.92 27.85 -4.93
CA LYS A 72 -13.86 28.69 -5.69
C LYS A 72 -14.35 29.83 -4.81
N ASP A 73 -14.24 31.06 -5.31
CA ASP A 73 -14.64 32.28 -4.60
C ASP A 73 -14.00 32.40 -3.20
N GLY A 74 -12.72 32.01 -3.10
CA GLY A 74 -11.96 32.02 -1.84
C GLY A 74 -12.32 30.91 -0.84
N ALA A 75 -13.25 30.01 -1.18
CA ALA A 75 -13.68 28.91 -0.32
C ALA A 75 -13.34 27.55 -0.94
N LEU A 76 -13.03 26.58 -0.08
CA LEU A 76 -12.84 25.19 -0.49
C LEU A 76 -14.19 24.58 -0.88
N ARG A 77 -14.29 24.03 -2.09
CA ARG A 77 -15.51 23.39 -2.61
C ARG A 77 -15.19 22.00 -3.13
N VAL A 78 -16.07 21.04 -2.85
CA VAL A 78 -16.04 19.74 -3.53
C VAL A 78 -16.48 19.95 -4.98
N VAL A 79 -15.65 19.52 -5.93
CA VAL A 79 -15.87 19.67 -7.37
C VAL A 79 -16.02 18.33 -8.10
N GLY A 80 -15.72 17.24 -7.43
CA GLY A 80 -15.82 15.89 -7.95
C GLY A 80 -15.59 14.87 -6.85
N GLU A 81 -15.67 13.60 -7.20
CA GLU A 81 -15.35 12.49 -6.31
C GLU A 81 -14.71 11.36 -7.11
N GLU A 82 -13.85 10.61 -6.44
CA GLU A 82 -13.23 9.42 -7.01
C GLU A 82 -13.44 8.20 -6.11
N GLU A 83 -13.36 7.01 -6.71
CA GLU A 83 -13.52 5.75 -5.97
C GLU A 83 -12.18 5.30 -5.37
N LEU A 84 -12.18 5.04 -4.07
CA LEU A 84 -11.15 4.25 -3.40
C LEU A 84 -11.75 2.90 -3.02
N ARG A 85 -11.22 1.81 -3.58
CA ARG A 85 -11.69 0.46 -3.32
C ARG A 85 -10.58 -0.42 -2.76
N ILE A 86 -10.81 -0.94 -1.56
CA ILE A 86 -9.92 -1.90 -0.90
C ILE A 86 -10.64 -3.25 -0.86
N THR A 87 -10.15 -4.20 -1.64
CA THR A 87 -10.74 -5.54 -1.78
C THR A 87 -10.03 -6.61 -0.96
N GLN A 88 -8.82 -6.33 -0.48
CA GLN A 88 -8.03 -7.23 0.35
C GLN A 88 -7.74 -6.55 1.70
N ALA A 89 -8.15 -7.18 2.80
CA ALA A 89 -7.94 -6.62 4.14
C ALA A 89 -6.46 -6.63 4.54
N ARG A 90 -5.73 -7.69 4.16
CA ARG A 90 -4.32 -7.85 4.49
C ARG A 90 -3.45 -7.06 3.53
N GLN A 91 -2.71 -6.10 4.06
CA GLN A 91 -1.81 -5.20 3.34
C GLN A 91 -0.39 -5.37 3.85
N ILE A 92 0.59 -4.93 3.04
CA ILE A 92 2.01 -5.01 3.38
C ILE A 92 2.54 -3.62 3.64
N LEU A 93 3.26 -3.47 4.75
CA LEU A 93 4.04 -2.31 5.14
C LEU A 93 5.53 -2.65 5.00
N HIS A 94 6.31 -1.73 4.45
CA HIS A 94 7.76 -1.84 4.42
C HIS A 94 8.36 -1.02 5.56
N LEU A 95 9.26 -1.61 6.34
CA LEU A 95 10.01 -0.98 7.43
C LEU A 95 11.40 -0.65 6.88
N ASP A 96 11.58 0.59 6.44
CA ASP A 96 12.69 0.97 5.57
C ASP A 96 14.05 0.83 6.26
N ASP A 97 14.15 1.27 7.53
CA ASP A 97 15.38 1.20 8.31
C ASP A 97 15.87 -0.24 8.60
N LEU A 98 15.02 -1.26 8.38
CA LEU A 98 15.41 -2.68 8.48
C LEU A 98 15.87 -3.26 7.14
N CYS A 99 15.62 -2.57 6.03
CA CYS A 99 15.92 -3.05 4.70
C CYS A 99 17.42 -2.90 4.39
N ASN A 100 18.01 -3.90 3.75
CA ASN A 100 19.39 -3.86 3.25
C ASN A 100 19.46 -3.88 1.71
N ASP A 101 18.34 -3.59 1.05
CA ASP A 101 18.20 -3.60 -0.41
C ASP A 101 18.65 -4.92 -1.08
N CYS A 102 18.46 -6.07 -0.40
CA CYS A 102 18.83 -7.37 -0.97
C CYS A 102 17.99 -7.82 -2.18
N GLY A 103 16.88 -7.14 -2.47
CA GLY A 103 16.03 -7.41 -3.64
C GLY A 103 15.12 -8.65 -3.55
N ASN A 104 15.26 -9.52 -2.52
CA ASN A 104 14.46 -10.75 -2.40
C ASN A 104 12.95 -10.50 -2.55
N CYS A 105 12.42 -9.47 -1.89
CA CYS A 105 10.99 -9.18 -1.94
C CYS A 105 10.50 -8.81 -3.34
N ALA A 106 11.35 -8.22 -4.20
CA ALA A 106 11.02 -7.96 -5.59
C ALA A 106 11.18 -9.21 -6.45
N THR A 107 12.27 -9.95 -6.29
CA THR A 107 12.53 -11.20 -7.06
C THR A 107 11.42 -12.24 -6.89
N PHE A 108 10.89 -12.37 -5.68
CA PHE A 108 9.82 -13.33 -5.38
C PHE A 108 8.41 -12.71 -5.42
N CYS A 109 8.29 -11.45 -5.85
CA CYS A 109 6.98 -10.81 -5.97
C CYS A 109 6.17 -11.49 -7.08
N VAL A 110 4.93 -11.87 -6.77
CA VAL A 110 3.98 -12.43 -7.74
C VAL A 110 3.16 -11.35 -8.46
N HIS A 111 3.38 -10.09 -8.10
CA HIS A 111 2.76 -8.92 -8.70
C HIS A 111 3.83 -8.07 -9.38
N GLU A 112 3.42 -7.24 -10.34
CA GLU A 112 4.30 -6.23 -10.92
C GLU A 112 4.63 -5.16 -9.85
N GLY A 113 5.92 -5.02 -9.54
CA GLY A 113 6.41 -4.04 -8.57
C GLY A 113 7.52 -4.57 -7.67
N LYS A 114 8.08 -3.65 -6.88
CA LYS A 114 9.14 -3.84 -5.90
C LYS A 114 8.58 -3.51 -4.53
N PRO A 115 8.25 -4.50 -3.68
CA PRO A 115 7.58 -4.23 -2.39
C PRO A 115 8.31 -3.23 -1.50
N TYR A 116 9.65 -3.22 -1.51
CA TYR A 116 10.47 -2.28 -0.74
C TYR A 116 10.40 -0.82 -1.21
N GLN A 117 9.91 -0.57 -2.44
CA GLN A 117 9.75 0.77 -3.00
C GLN A 117 8.28 1.19 -3.11
N ASP A 118 7.40 0.24 -3.46
CA ASP A 118 6.01 0.52 -3.86
C ASP A 118 5.00 0.39 -2.72
N LYS A 119 5.30 -0.40 -1.69
CA LYS A 119 4.45 -0.48 -0.49
C LYS A 119 4.69 0.77 0.37
N PRO A 120 3.76 1.15 1.27
CA PRO A 120 4.02 2.23 2.20
C PRO A 120 5.32 1.97 2.97
N ARG A 121 6.26 2.92 2.92
CA ARG A 121 7.56 2.81 3.60
C ARG A 121 7.51 3.58 4.91
N LEU A 122 7.58 2.85 6.02
CA LEU A 122 7.62 3.41 7.36
C LEU A 122 9.07 3.47 7.83
N TYR A 123 9.43 4.64 8.37
CA TYR A 123 10.72 4.95 8.98
C TYR A 123 10.52 5.07 10.49
N PHE A 124 11.56 4.72 11.24
CA PHE A 124 11.68 4.89 12.68
C PHE A 124 12.44 6.16 13.03
N HIS A 125 13.36 6.59 12.17
CA HIS A 125 14.19 7.76 12.41
C HIS A 125 13.71 8.95 11.58
N GLU A 126 13.61 10.11 12.24
CA GLU A 126 13.19 11.34 11.59
C GLU A 126 14.21 11.79 10.54
N GLU A 127 15.50 11.56 10.79
CA GLU A 127 16.58 11.93 9.88
C GLU A 127 16.49 11.20 8.54
N THR A 128 16.26 9.87 8.56
CA THR A 128 16.12 9.06 7.34
C THR A 128 14.81 9.37 6.62
N TRP A 129 13.73 9.57 7.36
CA TRP A 129 12.46 10.02 6.80
C TRP A 129 12.56 11.39 6.11
N ARG A 130 13.26 12.37 6.71
CA ARG A 130 13.42 13.72 6.14
C ARG A 130 14.24 13.74 4.85
N ALA A 131 15.12 12.76 4.66
CA ALA A 131 15.93 12.63 3.45
C ALA A 131 15.12 12.20 2.22
N GLU A 132 13.88 11.76 2.41
CA GLU A 132 13.04 11.20 1.35
C GLU A 132 12.04 12.24 0.82
N GLU A 133 11.79 12.19 -0.48
CA GLU A 133 10.90 13.14 -1.15
C GLU A 133 9.49 12.58 -1.36
N ARG A 134 9.34 11.25 -1.31
CA ARG A 134 8.10 10.56 -1.69
C ARG A 134 7.91 9.22 -0.99
N ASN A 135 6.64 8.76 -0.91
CA ASN A 135 6.24 7.49 -0.30
C ASN A 135 6.97 7.19 1.03
N ALA A 136 7.08 8.19 1.92
CA ALA A 136 7.82 8.05 3.16
C ALA A 136 6.95 8.42 4.35
N PHE A 137 6.78 7.48 5.28
CA PHE A 137 5.93 7.61 6.44
C PHE A 137 6.74 7.57 7.73
N LEU A 138 6.34 8.37 8.71
CA LEU A 138 6.90 8.36 10.06
C LEU A 138 5.76 8.35 11.05
N LEU A 139 5.77 7.41 11.99
CA LEU A 139 4.85 7.40 13.12
C LEU A 139 5.57 7.97 14.34
N ALA A 140 5.04 9.06 14.89
CA ALA A 140 5.59 9.68 16.09
C ALA A 140 4.47 10.19 16.99
N ARG A 141 4.46 9.75 18.26
CA ARG A 141 3.49 10.19 19.29
C ARG A 141 2.03 10.07 18.84
N GLY A 142 1.69 8.97 18.17
CA GLY A 142 0.34 8.69 17.68
C GLY A 142 -0.09 9.50 16.44
N VAL A 143 0.82 10.27 15.85
CA VAL A 143 0.60 11.01 14.60
C VAL A 143 1.41 10.34 13.48
N LEU A 144 0.73 10.05 12.37
CA LEU A 144 1.36 9.52 11.16
C LEU A 144 1.64 10.66 10.19
N TYR A 145 2.91 10.86 9.88
CA TYR A 145 3.41 11.82 8.90
C TYR A 145 3.66 11.10 7.58
N ARG A 146 3.50 11.83 6.46
CA ARG A 146 3.78 11.38 5.09
C ARG A 146 4.54 12.47 4.36
N ARG A 147 5.56 12.09 3.60
CA ARG A 147 6.18 12.93 2.57
C ARG A 147 5.81 12.40 1.18
N GLU A 148 5.33 13.30 0.34
CA GLU A 148 4.98 13.03 -1.06
C GLU A 148 5.25 14.28 -1.90
N ASP A 149 6.00 14.12 -2.98
CA ASP A 149 6.35 15.20 -3.92
C ASP A 149 6.86 16.48 -3.23
N GLY A 150 7.68 16.31 -2.18
CA GLY A 150 8.23 17.43 -1.39
C GLY A 150 7.26 18.10 -0.43
N GLU A 151 5.99 17.68 -0.39
CA GLU A 151 4.99 18.13 0.57
C GLU A 151 4.92 17.20 1.78
N GLU A 152 4.62 17.77 2.95
CA GLU A 152 4.40 17.02 4.19
C GLU A 152 2.92 17.06 4.56
N ALA A 153 2.36 15.88 4.79
CA ALA A 153 1.04 15.71 5.36
C ALA A 153 1.11 14.94 6.68
N ARG A 154 0.11 15.13 7.54
CA ARG A 154 -0.01 14.40 8.80
C ARG A 154 -1.45 13.99 9.06
N ILE A 155 -1.63 12.89 9.77
CA ILE A 155 -2.92 12.49 10.32
C ILE A 155 -2.78 12.03 11.78
N GLY A 156 -3.67 12.52 12.63
CA GLY A 156 -3.77 12.11 14.03
C GLY A 156 -5.21 11.82 14.40
N GLN A 157 -5.43 11.31 15.62
CA GLN A 157 -6.76 11.02 16.16
C GLN A 157 -7.09 11.94 17.35
N GLU A 158 -8.23 12.62 17.26
CA GLU A 158 -8.83 13.45 18.31
C GLU A 158 -10.18 12.82 18.72
N GLY A 159 -10.17 12.02 19.79
CA GLY A 159 -11.35 11.23 20.17
C GLY A 159 -11.74 10.25 19.06
N GLU A 160 -12.92 10.45 18.45
CA GLU A 160 -13.43 9.60 17.36
C GLU A 160 -13.20 10.17 15.97
N ILE A 161 -12.57 11.33 15.89
CA ILE A 161 -12.32 12.04 14.64
C ILE A 161 -10.85 11.89 14.27
N LEU A 162 -10.62 11.52 13.02
CA LEU A 162 -9.30 11.61 12.41
C LEU A 162 -9.11 12.99 11.80
N VAL A 163 -7.97 13.60 12.08
CA VAL A 163 -7.64 14.94 11.61
C VAL A 163 -6.45 14.84 10.67
N PHE A 164 -6.72 15.03 9.39
CA PHE A 164 -5.70 15.12 8.36
C PHE A 164 -5.37 16.60 8.08
N GLU A 165 -4.09 16.88 7.88
CA GLU A 165 -3.60 18.18 7.46
C GLU A 165 -2.47 18.02 6.43
N ASP A 166 -2.52 18.86 5.40
CA ASP A 166 -1.40 19.12 4.49
C ASP A 166 -1.09 20.64 4.51
N PRO A 167 -0.20 21.17 3.64
CA PRO A 167 0.09 22.60 3.61
C PRO A 167 -1.10 23.50 3.22
N TYR A 168 -2.12 22.94 2.58
CA TYR A 168 -3.19 23.65 1.91
C TYR A 168 -4.54 23.54 2.59
N LEU A 169 -4.82 22.42 3.27
CA LEU A 169 -6.12 22.15 3.85
C LEU A 169 -6.05 21.26 5.10
N ARG A 170 -7.16 21.26 5.84
CA ARG A 170 -7.44 20.36 6.96
C ARG A 170 -8.75 19.63 6.69
N VAL A 171 -8.78 18.32 6.95
CA VAL A 171 -9.96 17.48 6.83
C VAL A 171 -10.21 16.75 8.15
N LYS A 172 -11.45 16.78 8.63
CA LYS A 172 -11.89 15.92 9.73
C LYS A 172 -12.70 14.76 9.16
N LEU A 173 -12.26 13.53 9.43
CA LEU A 173 -12.91 12.29 9.02
C LEU A 173 -13.51 11.59 10.24
N ASP A 174 -14.70 11.04 10.09
CA ASP A 174 -15.29 10.18 11.13
C ASP A 174 -14.79 8.72 11.05
N ARG A 175 -15.35 7.86 11.92
CA ARG A 175 -15.05 6.42 11.96
C ARG A 175 -15.31 5.71 10.63
N GLU A 176 -16.28 6.16 9.85
CA GLU A 176 -16.62 5.57 8.54
C GLU A 176 -15.84 6.20 7.37
N LEU A 177 -14.87 7.08 7.66
CA LEU A 177 -14.11 7.86 6.68
C LEU A 177 -15.02 8.76 5.83
N ARG A 178 -15.98 9.44 6.46
CA ARG A 178 -16.76 10.53 5.85
C ARG A 178 -16.14 11.86 6.25
N ALA A 179 -15.93 12.76 5.28
CA ALA A 179 -15.52 14.13 5.56
C ALA A 179 -16.63 14.88 6.30
N ARG A 180 -16.32 15.34 7.52
CA ARG A 180 -17.21 16.13 8.38
C ARG A 180 -16.91 17.61 8.32
N GLU A 181 -15.64 17.95 8.13
CA GLU A 181 -15.17 19.32 8.06
C GLU A 181 -14.05 19.42 7.04
N LEU A 182 -14.09 20.47 6.22
CA LEU A 182 -13.08 20.83 5.24
C LEU A 182 -12.70 22.29 5.48
N ALA A 183 -11.44 22.54 5.82
CA ALA A 183 -10.94 23.89 6.08
C ALA A 183 -9.77 24.21 5.15
N LEU A 184 -9.83 25.37 4.48
CA LEU A 184 -8.74 25.89 3.67
C LEU A 184 -7.69 26.54 4.58
N LYS A 185 -6.41 26.16 4.43
CA LYS A 185 -5.26 26.78 5.08
C LYS A 185 -4.55 27.76 4.14
N LYS A 186 -4.33 27.34 2.89
CA LYS A 186 -3.70 28.15 1.84
C LYS A 186 -4.41 27.95 0.51
N PRO A 187 -4.64 29.01 -0.28
CA PRO A 187 -5.23 28.88 -1.60
C PRO A 187 -4.31 28.08 -2.53
N PHE A 188 -4.92 27.34 -3.46
CA PHE A 188 -4.23 26.57 -4.49
C PHE A 188 -5.00 26.62 -5.80
N LEU A 189 -4.31 26.36 -6.91
CA LEU A 189 -4.89 26.30 -8.24
C LEU A 189 -5.26 24.87 -8.60
N GLY A 190 -6.32 24.73 -9.40
CA GLY A 190 -6.77 23.43 -9.89
C GLY A 190 -7.53 22.61 -8.85
N THR A 191 -7.54 21.30 -9.07
CA THR A 191 -8.27 20.32 -8.26
C THR A 191 -7.28 19.46 -7.50
N ARG A 192 -7.54 19.22 -6.21
CA ARG A 192 -6.76 18.31 -5.36
C ARG A 192 -7.64 17.14 -4.91
N SER A 193 -7.09 15.94 -4.95
CA SER A 193 -7.72 14.74 -4.39
C SER A 193 -7.50 14.68 -2.88
N LEU A 194 -8.52 14.27 -2.12
CA LEU A 194 -8.36 13.93 -0.70
C LEU A 194 -7.94 12.47 -0.46
N ARG A 195 -7.54 11.73 -1.50
CA ARG A 195 -7.16 10.31 -1.42
C ARG A 195 -6.09 10.04 -0.37
N ALA A 196 -5.08 10.91 -0.27
CA ALA A 196 -4.02 10.80 0.71
C ALA A 196 -4.57 10.75 2.15
N ALA A 197 -5.62 11.52 2.47
CA ALA A 197 -6.24 11.51 3.80
C ALA A 197 -6.90 10.15 4.12
N TRP A 198 -7.53 9.49 3.13
CA TRP A 198 -8.13 8.18 3.30
C TRP A 198 -7.07 7.08 3.43
N GLU A 199 -6.04 7.11 2.58
CA GLU A 199 -4.91 6.17 2.63
C GLU A 199 -4.20 6.23 3.98
N MET A 200 -3.87 7.45 4.44
CA MET A 200 -3.23 7.67 5.73
C MET A 200 -4.14 7.28 6.90
N ALA A 201 -5.45 7.51 6.80
CA ALA A 201 -6.40 7.08 7.83
C ALA A 201 -6.48 5.57 7.96
N LEU A 202 -6.53 4.85 6.83
CA LEU A 202 -6.53 3.39 6.81
C LEU A 202 -5.21 2.83 7.34
N LEU A 203 -4.07 3.42 6.94
CA LEU A 203 -2.76 3.03 7.44
C LEU A 203 -2.64 3.26 8.95
N LEU A 204 -2.98 4.46 9.45
CA LEU A 204 -2.90 4.76 10.89
C LEU A 204 -3.73 3.77 11.73
N ARG A 205 -4.96 3.46 11.30
CA ARG A 205 -5.82 2.47 11.96
C ARG A 205 -5.18 1.09 11.94
N GLY A 206 -4.69 0.66 10.78
CA GLY A 206 -4.07 -0.64 10.60
C GLY A 206 -2.78 -0.80 11.40
N LEU A 207 -1.95 0.24 11.50
CA LEU A 207 -0.77 0.26 12.37
C LEU A 207 -1.16 0.05 13.83
N ARG A 208 -2.14 0.82 14.32
CA ARG A 208 -2.60 0.72 15.71
C ARG A 208 -3.21 -0.65 16.04
N GLU A 209 -4.01 -1.20 15.14
CA GLU A 209 -4.77 -2.43 15.40
C GLU A 209 -3.96 -3.70 15.15
N SER A 210 -3.04 -3.69 14.19
CA SER A 210 -2.28 -4.88 13.77
C SER A 210 -0.83 -4.91 14.26
N LEU A 211 -0.23 -3.75 14.55
CA LEU A 211 1.20 -3.60 14.85
C LEU A 211 1.44 -2.76 16.12
N PRO A 212 0.89 -3.16 17.29
CA PRO A 212 0.98 -2.36 18.53
C PRO A 212 2.41 -2.11 19.00
N HIS A 213 3.34 -3.02 18.70
CA HIS A 213 4.76 -2.86 19.01
C HIS A 213 5.40 -1.68 18.27
N LEU A 214 5.02 -1.43 17.00
CA LEU A 214 5.48 -0.24 16.28
C LEU A 214 4.89 1.03 16.89
N TRP A 215 3.64 0.95 17.34
CA TRP A 215 2.97 2.06 18.01
C TRP A 215 3.66 2.47 19.32
N GLU A 216 4.08 1.49 20.12
CA GLU A 216 4.81 1.69 21.38
C GLU A 216 6.18 2.33 21.14
N VAL A 217 6.97 1.77 20.22
CA VAL A 217 8.33 2.27 19.91
C VAL A 217 8.32 3.69 19.34
N SER A 218 7.26 4.04 18.59
CA SER A 218 7.03 5.39 18.08
C SER A 218 6.56 6.40 19.14
N GLY A 219 6.49 6.01 20.42
CA GLY A 219 6.06 6.88 21.51
C GLY A 219 4.54 7.14 21.51
N GLY A 220 3.74 6.26 20.90
CA GLY A 220 2.28 6.32 20.88
C GLY A 220 1.60 5.64 22.08
N GLY A 221 2.35 5.23 23.10
CA GLY A 221 1.81 4.59 24.31
C GLY A 221 0.72 5.42 25.00
N ALA A 222 -0.34 4.72 25.40
CA ALA A 222 -1.58 5.22 26.00
C ALA A 222 -1.40 6.08 27.26
#